data_AF-A0A7S1S996-F1
#
_entry.id   AF-A0A7S1S996-F1
#
_cell.length_a   1.000
_cell.length_b   1.000
_cell.length_c   1.000
_cell.angle_alpha   90.00
_cell.angle_beta   90.00
_cell.angle_gamma   90.00
#
_symmetry.space_group_name_H-M   'P 1'
#
loop_
_entity.id
_entity.type
_entity.pdbx_description
1 polymer ?
#
loop_
_entity_poly.entity_id
_entity_poly.type
_entity_poly.pdbx_seq_one_letter_code
_entity_poly.pdbx_strand_id
1 'polypeptide(L)'
;QAVAEEMRHQGPALRGLYRQPPEELGIVFVTKHWYVRLTTMSQPGPLDNFEYLCPHRLLGADSAELAAEPFIPISRELFCSLRRKYGGGPAIGALEVCPCCQRHLRAYSERKQAEFDLVSRYDTKDTGDGRGWYLVDAAWVGRWKRYVRAEQVADVRDMCAPGPITNARLLEGGAPRAGLRLRLDYIGVNARVWWLFAHVHGGGPALCREEL
;
A
#
# COMPACT_ATOMS: atom_id res chain seq x y z
N GLN A 1 -2.20 32.71 26.13
CA GLN A 1 -2.52 31.33 26.55
C GLN A 1 -3.91 30.89 26.06
N ALA A 2 -4.96 31.69 26.24
CA ALA A 2 -6.32 31.39 25.75
C ALA A 2 -6.45 31.11 24.23
N VAL A 3 -5.83 31.93 23.36
CA VAL A 3 -5.89 31.73 21.89
C VAL A 3 -5.25 30.40 21.45
N ALA A 4 -4.18 29.96 22.09
CA ALA A 4 -3.54 28.68 21.78
C ALA A 4 -4.39 27.49 22.27
N GLU A 5 -5.16 27.67 23.34
CA GLU A 5 -6.12 26.69 23.85
C GLU A 5 -7.37 26.60 22.98
N GLU A 6 -7.85 27.75 22.50
CA GLU A 6 -8.97 27.86 21.58
C GLU A 6 -8.63 27.31 20.19
N MET A 7 -7.43 27.59 19.65
CA MET A 7 -6.93 26.96 18.43
C MET A 7 -6.73 25.43 18.58
N ARG A 8 -6.42 24.94 19.79
CA ARG A 8 -6.34 23.49 20.07
C ARG A 8 -7.72 22.81 20.07
N HIS A 9 -8.76 23.50 20.54
CA HIS A 9 -10.13 22.98 20.57
C HIS A 9 -10.89 23.17 19.24
N GLN A 10 -10.72 24.32 18.59
CA GLN A 10 -11.35 24.66 17.31
C GLN A 10 -10.59 24.08 16.11
N GLY A 11 -9.30 23.81 16.23
CA GLY A 11 -8.47 23.25 15.16
C GLY A 11 -9.04 21.96 14.54
N PRO A 12 -9.42 20.94 15.33
CA PRO A 12 -10.07 19.75 14.82
C PRO A 12 -11.42 20.01 14.13
N ALA A 13 -12.24 20.90 14.68
CA ALA A 13 -13.54 21.27 14.10
C ALA A 13 -13.38 22.01 12.76
N LEU A 14 -12.43 22.95 12.68
CA LEU A 14 -12.09 23.67 11.45
C LEU A 14 -11.48 22.72 10.40
N ARG A 15 -10.69 21.73 10.81
CA ARG A 15 -10.19 20.66 9.91
C ARG A 15 -11.31 19.74 9.42
N GLY A 16 -12.34 19.51 10.23
CA GLY A 16 -13.54 18.79 9.82
C GLY A 16 -14.31 19.55 8.74
N LEU A 17 -14.63 20.83 9.01
CA LEU A 17 -15.30 21.74 8.07
C LEU A 17 -14.53 21.91 6.76
N TYR A 18 -13.20 21.93 6.81
CA TYR A 18 -12.36 21.99 5.62
C TYR A 18 -12.51 20.74 4.75
N ARG A 19 -12.70 19.55 5.33
CA ARG A 19 -12.77 18.27 4.58
C ARG A 19 -14.16 17.98 4.02
N GLN A 20 -15.18 18.47 4.71
CA GLN A 20 -16.58 18.37 4.30
C GLN A 20 -17.21 19.77 4.33
N PRO A 21 -16.84 20.64 3.38
CA PRO A 21 -17.38 21.99 3.33
C PRO A 21 -18.89 21.93 3.04
N PRO A 22 -19.69 22.81 3.68
CA PRO A 22 -21.09 22.99 3.31
C PRO A 22 -21.24 23.30 1.81
N GLU A 23 -22.32 22.82 1.19
CA GLU A 23 -22.53 22.91 -0.26
C GLU A 23 -22.59 24.37 -0.73
N GLU A 24 -23.08 25.28 0.10
CA GLU A 24 -23.26 26.70 -0.19
C GLU A 24 -21.92 27.42 -0.44
N LEU A 25 -20.82 26.90 0.12
CA LEU A 25 -19.49 27.45 -0.11
C LEU A 25 -18.95 27.13 -1.51
N GLY A 26 -19.56 26.17 -2.21
CA GLY A 26 -19.15 25.78 -3.56
C GLY A 26 -17.69 25.33 -3.64
N ILE A 27 -17.15 24.75 -2.56
CA ILE A 27 -15.75 24.30 -2.50
C ILE A 27 -15.63 22.91 -3.14
N VAL A 28 -14.57 22.72 -3.92
CA VAL A 28 -14.14 21.42 -4.43
C VAL A 28 -12.63 21.27 -4.30
N PHE A 29 -12.13 20.03 -4.36
CA PHE A 29 -10.73 19.73 -4.13
C PHE A 29 -10.00 19.33 -5.40
N VAL A 30 -8.75 19.78 -5.49
CA VAL A 30 -7.79 19.36 -6.53
C VAL A 30 -6.48 18.96 -5.88
N THR A 31 -5.72 18.10 -6.53
CA THR A 31 -4.44 17.63 -5.97
C THR A 31 -3.41 18.75 -5.94
N LYS A 32 -2.62 18.80 -4.86
CA LYS A 32 -1.43 19.66 -4.73
C LYS A 32 -0.48 19.45 -5.90
N HIS A 33 -0.29 18.20 -6.32
CA HIS A 33 0.55 17.85 -7.46
C HIS A 33 0.10 18.57 -8.74
N TRP A 34 -1.20 18.48 -9.08
CA TRP A 34 -1.71 19.14 -10.28
C TRP A 34 -1.66 20.66 -10.17
N TYR A 35 -1.91 21.22 -8.97
CA TYR A 35 -1.74 22.64 -8.73
C TYR A 35 -0.31 23.13 -8.96
N VAL A 36 0.70 22.37 -8.53
CA VAL A 36 2.11 22.68 -8.81
C VAL A 36 2.36 22.68 -10.33
N ARG A 37 1.83 21.70 -11.06
CA ARG A 37 1.95 21.69 -12.54
C ARG A 37 1.30 22.94 -13.13
N LEU A 38 0.11 23.34 -12.66
CA LEU A 38 -0.58 24.53 -13.13
C LEU A 38 0.25 25.80 -12.97
N THR A 39 0.98 25.94 -11.86
CA THR A 39 1.78 27.15 -11.57
C THR A 39 3.19 27.13 -12.17
N THR A 40 3.71 25.96 -12.56
CA THR A 40 5.10 25.80 -13.03
C THR A 40 5.23 25.43 -14.51
N MET A 41 4.14 24.98 -15.15
CA MET A 41 4.17 24.50 -16.54
C MET A 41 3.23 25.32 -17.43
N SER A 42 3.67 25.59 -18.66
CA SER A 42 2.83 26.24 -19.69
C SER A 42 1.68 25.33 -20.16
N GLN A 43 1.85 24.01 -20.06
CA GLN A 43 0.81 23.00 -20.32
C GLN A 43 0.76 21.97 -19.19
N PRO A 44 -0.04 22.20 -18.14
CA PRO A 44 -0.12 21.31 -16.98
C PRO A 44 -0.85 20.00 -17.26
N GLY A 45 -1.39 19.78 -18.46
CA GLY A 45 -2.20 18.61 -18.78
C GLY A 45 -3.53 18.54 -18.02
N PRO A 46 -4.29 17.44 -18.19
CA PRO A 46 -5.61 17.29 -17.58
C PRO A 46 -5.53 17.22 -16.06
N LEU A 47 -6.56 17.73 -15.41
CA LEU A 47 -6.75 17.58 -13.97
C LEU A 47 -7.05 16.12 -13.65
N ASP A 48 -6.24 15.47 -12.83
CA ASP A 48 -6.46 14.07 -12.48
C ASP A 48 -6.58 13.90 -10.96
N ASN A 49 -7.82 13.73 -10.52
CA ASN A 49 -8.16 13.38 -9.16
C ASN A 49 -8.45 11.86 -9.04
N PHE A 50 -8.55 11.12 -10.15
CA PHE A 50 -8.88 9.69 -10.14
C PHE A 50 -7.80 8.85 -9.45
N GLU A 51 -6.54 9.27 -9.54
CA GLU A 51 -5.40 8.60 -8.90
C GLU A 51 -5.55 8.46 -7.37
N TYR A 52 -6.33 9.34 -6.73
CA TYR A 52 -6.56 9.33 -5.28
C TYR A 52 -7.86 8.66 -4.86
N LEU A 53 -8.70 8.28 -5.83
CA LEU A 53 -9.97 7.63 -5.57
C LEU A 53 -9.79 6.11 -5.68
N CYS A 54 -10.25 5.39 -4.65
CA CYS A 54 -10.35 3.95 -4.71
C CYS A 54 -11.48 3.53 -5.69
N PRO A 55 -11.62 2.22 -6.01
CA PRO A 55 -12.69 1.72 -6.87
C PRO A 55 -14.11 2.09 -6.42
N HIS A 56 -14.30 2.39 -5.13
CA HIS A 56 -15.57 2.85 -4.55
C HIS A 56 -15.80 4.37 -4.69
N ARG A 57 -14.92 5.09 -5.40
CA ARG A 57 -15.00 6.54 -5.64
C ARG A 57 -14.84 7.41 -4.38
N LEU A 58 -14.15 6.89 -3.39
CA LEU A 58 -13.81 7.57 -2.12
C LEU A 58 -12.30 7.50 -1.88
N LEU A 59 -11.79 8.20 -0.87
CA LEU A 59 -10.35 8.19 -0.54
C LEU A 59 -9.97 6.88 0.16
N GLY A 60 -9.00 6.16 -0.39
CA GLY A 60 -8.58 4.84 0.09
C GLY A 60 -7.64 4.86 1.31
N ALA A 61 -7.76 5.84 2.19
CA ALA A 61 -6.84 6.05 3.31
C ALA A 61 -7.40 5.55 4.65
N ASP A 62 -6.50 5.24 5.60
CA ASP A 62 -6.85 4.80 6.95
C ASP A 62 -7.37 5.96 7.82
N SER A 63 -6.80 7.16 7.67
CA SER A 63 -7.24 8.37 8.38
C SER A 63 -7.66 9.47 7.44
N ALA A 64 -8.65 10.26 7.87
CA ALA A 64 -9.16 11.37 7.09
C ALA A 64 -8.17 12.55 7.07
N GLU A 65 -7.23 12.63 8.02
CA GLU A 65 -6.18 13.64 8.05
C GLU A 65 -5.16 13.39 6.94
N LEU A 66 -4.67 12.15 6.82
CA LEU A 66 -3.73 11.77 5.77
C LEU A 66 -4.40 11.82 4.39
N ALA A 67 -5.67 11.40 4.31
CA ALA A 67 -6.45 11.47 3.07
C ALA A 67 -6.55 12.89 2.51
N ALA A 68 -6.62 13.89 3.39
CA ALA A 68 -6.82 15.28 3.01
C ALA A 68 -5.52 16.04 2.72
N GLU A 69 -4.38 15.56 3.20
CA GLU A 69 -3.06 16.17 3.02
C GLU A 69 -2.76 16.51 1.55
N PRO A 70 -2.99 15.65 0.53
CA PRO A 70 -2.60 15.94 -0.83
C PRO A 70 -3.53 16.91 -1.57
N PHE A 71 -4.55 17.48 -0.92
CA PHE A 71 -5.57 18.29 -1.58
C PHE A 71 -5.51 19.78 -1.21
N ILE A 72 -5.88 20.61 -2.18
CA ILE A 72 -6.15 22.04 -1.98
C ILE A 72 -7.62 22.34 -2.29
N PRO A 73 -8.25 23.29 -1.58
CA PRO A 73 -9.61 23.69 -1.87
C PRO A 73 -9.60 24.77 -2.95
N ILE A 74 -10.54 24.70 -3.88
CA ILE A 74 -10.79 25.74 -4.85
C ILE A 74 -12.29 25.96 -5.01
N SER A 75 -12.70 27.10 -5.55
CA SER A 75 -14.11 27.31 -5.89
C SER A 75 -14.52 26.39 -7.04
N ARG A 76 -15.78 25.98 -7.05
CA ARG A 76 -16.41 25.19 -8.11
C ARG A 76 -16.35 25.93 -9.45
N GLU A 77 -16.47 27.25 -9.44
CA GLU A 77 -16.32 28.07 -10.64
C GLU A 77 -14.91 27.99 -11.23
N LEU A 78 -13.89 28.07 -10.37
CA LEU A 78 -12.50 27.91 -10.78
C LEU A 78 -12.25 26.51 -11.31
N PHE A 79 -12.71 25.47 -10.61
CA PHE A 79 -12.63 24.08 -11.09
C PHE A 79 -13.26 23.91 -12.48
N CYS A 80 -14.48 24.41 -12.67
CA CYS A 80 -15.18 24.32 -13.94
C CYS A 80 -14.42 25.02 -15.07
N SER A 81 -13.78 26.16 -14.78
CA SER A 81 -12.98 26.90 -15.74
C SER A 81 -11.68 26.16 -16.10
N LEU A 82 -11.01 25.60 -15.08
CA LEU A 82 -9.80 24.80 -15.26
C LEU A 82 -10.08 23.52 -16.05
N ARG A 83 -11.16 22.80 -15.72
CA ARG A 83 -11.60 21.60 -16.45
C ARG A 83 -11.98 21.91 -17.89
N ARG A 84 -12.64 23.05 -18.15
CA ARG A 84 -12.94 23.49 -19.53
C ARG A 84 -11.67 23.74 -20.35
N LYS A 85 -10.63 24.29 -19.73
CA LYS A 85 -9.37 24.63 -20.41
C LYS A 85 -8.43 23.43 -20.59
N TYR A 86 -8.29 22.59 -19.57
CA TYR A 86 -7.28 21.53 -19.51
C TYR A 86 -7.86 20.12 -19.58
N GLY A 87 -9.17 19.95 -19.44
CA GLY A 87 -9.83 18.64 -19.34
C GLY A 87 -9.66 17.99 -17.95
N GLY A 88 -10.08 16.73 -17.86
CA GLY A 88 -9.89 15.91 -16.66
C GLY A 88 -11.06 15.89 -15.66
N GLY A 89 -10.77 15.50 -14.43
CA GLY A 89 -11.72 15.30 -13.33
C GLY A 89 -11.28 14.16 -12.38
N PRO A 90 -12.19 13.67 -11.52
CA PRO A 90 -13.51 14.22 -11.25
C PRO A 90 -13.43 15.40 -10.26
N ALA A 91 -14.53 16.15 -10.12
CA ALA A 91 -14.66 17.08 -9.00
C ALA A 91 -14.82 16.27 -7.72
N ILE A 92 -14.06 16.59 -6.67
CA ILE A 92 -14.23 16.03 -5.33
C ILE A 92 -14.85 17.12 -4.46
N GLY A 93 -16.07 16.91 -3.99
CA GLY A 93 -16.79 17.88 -3.13
C GLY A 93 -16.50 17.69 -1.64
N ALA A 94 -16.05 16.48 -1.25
CA ALA A 94 -15.75 16.13 0.12
C ALA A 94 -14.61 15.11 0.16
N LEU A 95 -13.69 15.27 1.11
CA LEU A 95 -12.52 14.41 1.30
C LEU A 95 -12.86 13.22 2.21
N GLU A 96 -13.81 12.41 1.74
CA GLU A 96 -14.34 11.29 2.50
C GLU A 96 -13.48 10.03 2.36
N VAL A 97 -13.11 9.47 3.50
CA VAL A 97 -12.42 8.18 3.56
C VAL A 97 -13.40 7.05 3.28
N CYS A 98 -12.93 6.03 2.56
CA CYS A 98 -13.72 4.88 2.19
C CYS A 98 -13.80 3.86 3.34
N PRO A 99 -14.99 3.60 3.94
CA PRO A 99 -15.11 2.63 5.03
C PRO A 99 -14.75 1.20 4.61
N CYS A 100 -14.97 0.85 3.34
CA CYS A 100 -14.56 -0.44 2.79
C CYS A 100 -13.04 -0.57 2.78
N CYS A 101 -12.33 0.45 2.27
CA CYS A 101 -10.86 0.46 2.24
C CYS A 101 -10.26 0.48 3.65
N GLN A 102 -10.84 1.22 4.60
CA GLN A 102 -10.38 1.19 6.00
C GLN A 102 -10.47 -0.20 6.62
N ARG A 103 -11.57 -0.93 6.39
CA ARG A 103 -11.67 -2.34 6.83
C ARG A 103 -10.63 -3.21 6.15
N HIS A 104 -10.37 -2.98 4.86
CA HIS A 104 -9.37 -3.72 4.12
C HIS A 104 -7.95 -3.47 4.63
N LEU A 105 -7.60 -2.22 4.94
CA LEU A 105 -6.30 -1.82 5.51
C LEU A 105 -6.08 -2.43 6.90
N ARG A 106 -7.11 -2.45 7.75
CA ARG A 106 -7.08 -3.13 9.06
C ARG A 106 -6.83 -4.63 8.90
N ALA A 107 -7.64 -5.31 8.09
CA ALA A 107 -7.50 -6.75 7.84
C ALA A 107 -6.15 -7.10 7.18
N TYR A 108 -5.61 -6.20 6.36
CA TYR A 108 -4.29 -6.36 5.74
C TYR A 108 -3.17 -6.26 6.79
N SER A 109 -3.25 -5.28 7.70
CA SER A 109 -2.28 -5.11 8.78
C SER A 109 -2.31 -6.28 9.78
N GLU A 110 -3.51 -6.78 10.13
CA GLU A 110 -3.67 -7.97 10.99
C GLU A 110 -3.05 -9.20 10.33
N ARG A 111 -3.29 -9.40 9.03
CA ARG A 111 -2.71 -10.54 8.28
C ARG A 111 -1.20 -10.47 8.22
N LYS A 112 -0.62 -9.30 7.94
CA LYS A 112 0.83 -9.05 7.98
C LYS A 112 1.44 -9.48 9.31
N GLN A 113 0.82 -9.05 10.41
CA GLN A 113 1.29 -9.36 11.75
C GLN A 113 1.19 -10.86 12.05
N ALA A 114 0.05 -11.47 11.74
CA ALA A 114 -0.14 -12.91 11.93
C ALA A 114 0.87 -13.74 11.11
N GLU A 115 1.15 -13.34 9.87
CA GLU A 115 2.19 -13.98 9.04
C GLU A 115 3.58 -13.84 9.67
N PHE A 116 3.95 -12.65 10.15
CA PHE A 116 5.22 -12.43 10.84
C PHE A 116 5.35 -13.32 12.08
N ASP A 117 4.32 -13.36 12.91
CA ASP A 117 4.32 -14.11 14.17
C ASP A 117 4.41 -15.62 13.91
N LEU A 118 3.63 -16.14 12.96
CA LEU A 118 3.66 -17.56 12.60
C LEU A 118 5.01 -17.96 12.01
N VAL A 119 5.53 -17.20 11.04
CA VAL A 119 6.83 -17.55 10.43
C VAL A 119 7.94 -17.44 11.47
N SER A 120 7.96 -16.39 12.30
CA SER A 120 8.96 -16.26 13.36
C SER A 120 8.89 -17.38 14.40
N ARG A 121 7.68 -17.89 14.70
CA ARG A 121 7.47 -19.03 15.59
C ARG A 121 8.01 -20.35 15.02
N TYR A 122 7.86 -20.56 13.72
CA TYR A 122 8.19 -21.83 13.07
C TYR A 122 9.53 -21.83 12.33
N ASP A 123 10.19 -20.68 12.15
CA ASP A 123 11.52 -20.56 11.53
C ASP A 123 12.62 -21.07 12.47
N THR A 124 12.68 -22.39 12.61
CA THR A 124 13.64 -23.13 13.42
C THR A 124 14.62 -23.90 12.54
N LYS A 125 15.78 -24.24 13.11
CA LYS A 125 16.76 -25.13 12.46
C LYS A 125 16.29 -26.59 12.36
N ASP A 126 15.23 -26.93 13.08
CA ASP A 126 14.60 -28.24 13.04
C ASP A 126 13.76 -28.42 11.77
N THR A 127 14.08 -29.45 10.98
CA THR A 127 13.32 -29.86 9.81
C THR A 127 12.13 -30.75 10.16
N GLY A 128 12.04 -31.26 11.40
CA GLY A 128 10.95 -32.11 11.89
C GLY A 128 10.66 -33.30 10.96
N ASP A 129 9.37 -33.58 10.72
CA ASP A 129 8.90 -34.64 9.80
C ASP A 129 9.10 -34.32 8.30
N GLY A 130 9.79 -33.23 7.96
CA GLY A 130 10.03 -32.81 6.58
C GLY A 130 11.14 -33.60 5.89
N ARG A 131 11.03 -33.80 4.57
CA ARG A 131 12.05 -34.47 3.73
C ARG A 131 13.35 -33.68 3.52
N GLY A 132 13.56 -32.58 4.26
CA GLY A 132 14.67 -31.65 4.07
C GLY A 132 14.24 -30.18 4.07
N TRP A 133 15.10 -29.35 3.49
CA TRP A 133 14.95 -27.90 3.35
C TRP A 133 14.28 -27.51 2.04
N TYR A 134 13.36 -26.57 2.10
CA TYR A 134 12.70 -25.97 0.95
C TYR A 134 13.42 -24.69 0.54
N LEU A 135 13.76 -24.57 -0.74
CA LEU A 135 14.45 -23.42 -1.28
C LEU A 135 13.43 -22.38 -1.73
N VAL A 136 13.61 -21.15 -1.27
CA VAL A 136 12.81 -19.98 -1.64
C VAL A 136 13.74 -18.92 -2.21
N ASP A 137 13.40 -18.35 -3.37
CA ASP A 137 14.16 -17.23 -3.96
C ASP A 137 14.37 -16.11 -2.92
N ALA A 138 15.64 -15.74 -2.70
CA ALA A 138 16.02 -14.70 -1.75
C ALA A 138 15.39 -13.33 -2.06
N ALA A 139 15.10 -13.00 -3.32
CA ALA A 139 14.38 -11.78 -3.68
C ALA A 139 12.91 -11.84 -3.29
N TRP A 140 12.26 -13.00 -3.38
CA TRP A 140 10.89 -13.16 -2.89
C TRP A 140 10.87 -13.02 -1.37
N VAL A 141 11.79 -13.70 -0.66
CA VAL A 141 11.91 -13.55 0.81
C VAL A 141 12.22 -12.11 1.20
N GLY A 142 13.03 -11.39 0.42
CA GLY A 142 13.29 -9.97 0.61
C GLY A 142 12.03 -9.10 0.50
N ARG A 143 11.17 -9.36 -0.50
CA ARG A 143 9.85 -8.70 -0.62
C ARG A 143 8.95 -9.06 0.56
N TRP A 144 8.89 -10.32 0.96
CA TRP A 144 8.08 -10.77 2.09
C TRP A 144 8.52 -10.10 3.39
N LYS A 145 9.83 -10.05 3.67
CA LYS A 145 10.39 -9.34 4.84
C LYS A 145 10.01 -7.86 4.84
N ARG A 146 10.09 -7.18 3.69
CA ARG A 146 9.65 -5.78 3.57
C ARG A 146 8.16 -5.64 3.83
N TYR A 147 7.35 -6.53 3.27
CA TYR A 147 5.91 -6.55 3.46
C TYR A 147 5.53 -6.68 4.94
N VAL A 148 6.04 -7.68 5.66
CA VAL A 148 5.67 -7.92 7.07
C VAL A 148 6.28 -6.92 8.05
N ARG A 149 7.44 -6.33 7.73
CA ARG A 149 8.12 -5.34 8.60
C ARG A 149 7.75 -3.88 8.29
N ALA A 150 7.11 -3.61 7.15
CA ALA A 150 6.64 -2.27 6.85
C ALA A 150 5.67 -1.80 7.94
N GLU A 151 5.70 -0.51 8.24
CA GLU A 151 4.74 0.14 9.13
C GLU A 151 3.30 -0.07 8.63
N GLN A 152 2.34 0.38 9.44
CA GLN A 152 0.93 0.34 9.07
C GLN A 152 0.73 1.08 7.75
N VAL A 153 0.16 0.39 6.77
CA VAL A 153 -0.11 0.97 5.46
C VAL A 153 -1.29 1.92 5.59
N ALA A 154 -1.06 3.21 5.30
CA ALA A 154 -2.05 4.26 5.50
C ALA A 154 -2.95 4.51 4.27
N ASP A 155 -2.59 3.99 3.10
CA ASP A 155 -3.35 4.12 1.85
C ASP A 155 -3.36 2.79 1.09
N VAL A 156 -4.51 2.38 0.56
CA VAL A 156 -4.64 1.13 -0.21
C VAL A 156 -3.72 1.06 -1.43
N ARG A 157 -3.30 2.19 -1.97
CA ARG A 157 -2.34 2.25 -3.10
C ARG A 157 -0.93 1.83 -2.70
N ASP A 158 -0.61 1.93 -1.41
CA ASP A 158 0.70 1.57 -0.86
C ASP A 158 0.74 0.10 -0.38
N MET A 159 -0.37 -0.64 -0.53
CA MET A 159 -0.42 -2.06 -0.21
C MET A 159 0.43 -2.88 -1.18
N CYS A 160 1.55 -3.41 -0.69
CA CYS A 160 2.49 -4.20 -1.47
C CYS A 160 2.78 -5.55 -0.80
N ALA A 161 1.96 -6.55 -1.12
CA ALA A 161 2.23 -7.95 -0.76
C ALA A 161 3.36 -8.53 -1.63
N PRO A 162 4.12 -9.54 -1.17
CA PRO A 162 5.24 -10.11 -1.93
C PRO A 162 4.83 -10.81 -3.23
N GLY A 163 3.53 -11.10 -3.39
CA GLY A 163 2.95 -11.87 -4.47
C GLY A 163 3.24 -13.37 -4.33
N PRO A 164 2.84 -14.18 -5.32
CA PRO A 164 3.10 -15.61 -5.31
C PRO A 164 4.59 -15.95 -5.22
N ILE A 165 4.91 -17.04 -4.53
CA ILE A 165 6.28 -17.56 -4.49
C ILE A 165 6.71 -17.90 -5.91
N THR A 166 7.91 -17.46 -6.30
CA THR A 166 8.51 -17.84 -7.58
C THR A 166 9.96 -18.22 -7.37
N ASN A 167 10.28 -19.45 -7.79
CA ASN A 167 11.65 -19.97 -7.82
C ASN A 167 12.27 -19.89 -9.22
N ALA A 168 11.67 -19.12 -10.14
CA ALA A 168 12.12 -19.06 -11.54
C ALA A 168 13.60 -18.64 -11.67
N ARG A 169 14.09 -17.73 -10.80
CA ARG A 169 15.50 -17.29 -10.80
C ARG A 169 16.49 -18.36 -10.35
N LEU A 170 15.99 -19.41 -9.69
CA LEU A 170 16.77 -20.56 -9.25
C LEU A 170 16.87 -21.65 -10.31
N LEU A 171 16.11 -21.54 -11.40
CA LEU A 171 15.95 -22.59 -12.40
C LEU A 171 16.55 -22.19 -13.76
N GLU A 172 17.06 -23.18 -14.47
CA GLU A 172 17.52 -23.10 -15.86
C GLU A 172 17.11 -24.41 -16.54
N GLY A 173 16.30 -24.33 -17.59
CA GLY A 173 15.72 -25.51 -18.25
C GLY A 173 14.82 -26.37 -17.33
N GLY A 174 14.26 -25.80 -16.26
CA GLY A 174 13.43 -26.52 -15.28
C GLY A 174 14.21 -27.24 -14.17
N ALA A 175 15.55 -27.25 -14.24
CA ALA A 175 16.43 -27.78 -13.20
C ALA A 175 17.08 -26.65 -12.38
N PRO A 176 17.49 -26.89 -11.13
CA PRO A 176 18.24 -25.91 -10.35
C PRO A 176 19.53 -25.48 -11.06
N ARG A 177 19.78 -24.18 -11.11
CA ARG A 177 21.01 -23.60 -11.66
C ARG A 177 22.24 -24.09 -10.89
N ALA A 178 23.34 -24.25 -11.58
CA ALA A 178 24.63 -24.52 -10.95
C ALA A 178 25.12 -23.30 -10.15
N GLY A 179 25.83 -23.54 -9.04
CA GLY A 179 26.47 -22.48 -8.27
C GLY A 179 25.53 -21.56 -7.47
N LEU A 180 24.29 -21.99 -7.20
CA LEU A 180 23.37 -21.26 -6.31
C LEU A 180 23.98 -21.10 -4.91
N ARG A 181 24.00 -19.88 -4.39
CA ARG A 181 24.57 -19.55 -3.08
C ARG A 181 23.49 -19.32 -2.04
N LEU A 182 23.61 -20.03 -0.93
CA LEU A 182 22.76 -19.85 0.24
C LEU A 182 22.81 -18.39 0.73
N ARG A 183 21.66 -17.83 1.10
CA ARG A 183 21.42 -16.43 1.53
C ARG A 183 21.60 -15.34 0.47
N LEU A 184 22.19 -15.64 -0.69
CA LEU A 184 22.32 -14.68 -1.79
C LEU A 184 21.28 -14.94 -2.88
N ASP A 185 21.20 -16.19 -3.34
CA ASP A 185 20.30 -16.58 -4.41
C ASP A 185 19.01 -17.17 -3.84
N TYR A 186 19.11 -17.95 -2.75
CA TYR A 186 17.97 -18.59 -2.09
C TYR A 186 18.09 -18.61 -0.56
N ILE A 187 16.96 -18.82 0.10
CA ILE A 187 16.84 -19.10 1.53
C ILE A 187 16.30 -20.52 1.70
N GLY A 188 16.93 -21.31 2.57
CA GLY A 188 16.41 -22.59 3.01
C GLY A 188 15.42 -22.39 4.15
N VAL A 189 14.23 -22.95 4.03
CA VAL A 189 13.21 -22.94 5.10
C VAL A 189 12.73 -24.36 5.38
N ASN A 190 12.32 -24.63 6.61
CA ASN A 190 11.74 -25.94 6.95
C ASN A 190 10.34 -26.11 6.33
N ALA A 191 9.81 -27.34 6.42
CA ALA A 191 8.53 -27.72 5.81
C ALA A 191 7.35 -26.87 6.33
N ARG A 192 7.35 -26.48 7.61
CA ARG A 192 6.26 -25.68 8.19
C ARG A 192 6.26 -24.26 7.62
N VAL A 193 7.41 -23.62 7.54
CA VAL A 193 7.55 -22.28 6.94
C VAL A 193 7.23 -22.31 5.44
N TRP A 194 7.69 -23.33 4.71
CA TRP A 194 7.30 -23.51 3.31
C TRP A 194 5.79 -23.64 3.15
N TRP A 195 5.16 -24.49 3.97
CA TRP A 195 3.71 -24.67 3.95
C TRP A 195 2.97 -23.36 4.22
N LEU A 196 3.41 -22.58 5.22
CA LEU A 196 2.83 -21.27 5.52
C LEU A 196 2.94 -20.31 4.32
N PHE A 197 4.11 -20.19 3.72
CA PHE A 197 4.29 -19.33 2.55
C PHE A 197 3.39 -19.78 1.39
N ALA A 198 3.39 -21.07 1.07
CA ALA A 198 2.62 -21.61 -0.06
C ALA A 198 1.11 -21.50 0.20
N HIS A 199 0.66 -21.69 1.44
CA HIS A 199 -0.75 -21.57 1.81
C HIS A 199 -1.26 -20.12 1.69
N VAL A 200 -0.45 -19.14 2.09
CA VAL A 200 -0.86 -17.72 2.08
C VAL A 200 -0.66 -17.06 0.72
N HIS A 201 0.48 -17.30 0.07
CA HIS A 201 0.87 -16.59 -1.15
C HIS A 201 0.70 -17.44 -2.42
N GLY A 202 0.57 -18.76 -2.30
CA GLY A 202 0.58 -19.66 -3.45
C GLY A 202 1.92 -19.66 -4.20
N GLY A 203 1.89 -20.12 -5.45
CA GLY A 203 3.05 -20.13 -6.34
C GLY A 203 3.85 -21.44 -6.30
N GLY A 204 5.14 -21.37 -6.63
CA GLY A 204 6.04 -22.52 -6.75
C GLY A 204 7.08 -22.36 -7.87
N PRO A 205 7.72 -23.45 -8.33
CA PRO A 205 7.62 -24.82 -7.79
C PRO A 205 8.34 -25.00 -6.45
N ALA A 206 7.93 -26.01 -5.68
CA ALA A 206 8.66 -26.45 -4.50
C ALA A 206 9.99 -27.09 -4.92
N LEU A 207 11.09 -26.63 -4.32
CA LEU A 207 12.42 -27.20 -4.51
C LEU A 207 12.92 -27.67 -3.15
N CYS A 208 13.27 -28.94 -3.02
CA CYS A 208 13.69 -29.55 -1.76
C CYS A 208 15.12 -30.10 -1.85
N ARG A 209 15.90 -29.98 -0.78
CA ARG A 209 17.21 -30.62 -0.59
C ARG A 209 17.35 -31.14 0.82
N GLU A 210 18.07 -32.25 1.00
CA GLU A 210 18.34 -32.80 2.34
C GLU A 210 19.24 -31.86 3.16
N GLU A 211 20.21 -31.20 2.51
CA GLU A 211 21.18 -30.28 3.11
C GLU A 211 21.27 -28.94 2.36
N LEU A 212 21.75 -27.89 3.04
CA LEU A 212 21.85 -26.50 2.55
C LEU A 212 23.27 -26.12 2.11
#